data_AF-A0A0U5N7T1-F1
#
_entry.id   AF-A0A0U5N7T1-F1
#
_cell.length_a   1.000
_cell.length_b   1.000
_cell.length_c   1.000
_cell.angle_alpha   90.00
_cell.angle_beta   90.00
_cell.angle_gamma   90.00
#
_symmetry.space_group_name_H-M   'P 1'
#
loop_
_entity.id
_entity.type
_entity.pdbx_description
1 polymer ?
#
loop_
_entity_poly.entity_id
_entity_poly.type
_entity_poly.pdbx_seq_one_letter_code
_entity_poly.pdbx_strand_id
1 'polypeptide(L)'
;MPNWDHDDCDPVIEAEHTRLYRMMNRLEPVIIEGRSEAKVARAIHMLQERMADHFQMEEELFITADWASRQVMIRDHRDLLSMLAALADIPPHDGEARRRLFTDFLEALTRHDNNVDAPLFSRKH
;
A
#
# COMPACT_ATOMS: atom_id res chain seq x y z
N MET A 1 -13.36 2.18 -4.64
CA MET A 1 -11.91 2.07 -4.87
C MET A 1 -11.25 3.20 -4.14
N PRO A 2 -10.24 2.92 -3.30
CA PRO A 2 -9.53 3.96 -2.58
C PRO A 2 -8.74 4.84 -3.56
N ASN A 3 -8.61 6.10 -3.19
CA ASN A 3 -7.89 7.15 -3.90
C ASN A 3 -7.20 8.06 -2.87
N TRP A 4 -6.14 8.71 -3.32
CA TRP A 4 -5.53 9.78 -2.55
C TRP A 4 -6.33 11.07 -2.73
N ASP A 5 -6.72 11.72 -1.62
CA ASP A 5 -7.50 12.98 -1.60
C ASP A 5 -6.95 13.94 -0.53
N HIS A 6 -5.64 14.19 -0.56
CA HIS A 6 -4.95 15.13 0.31
C HIS A 6 -4.17 16.15 -0.53
N ASP A 7 -4.83 17.26 -0.87
CA ASP A 7 -4.35 18.31 -1.78
C ASP A 7 -3.28 19.24 -1.16
N ASP A 8 -3.05 19.11 0.14
CA ASP A 8 -2.10 19.90 0.91
C ASP A 8 -0.77 19.17 1.19
N CYS A 9 -0.63 17.94 0.72
CA CYS A 9 0.61 17.18 0.84
C CYS A 9 1.66 17.58 -0.20
N ASP A 10 2.89 17.12 0.00
CA ASP A 10 3.92 17.32 -1.01
C ASP A 10 3.52 16.67 -2.38
N PRO A 11 3.63 17.38 -3.53
CA PRO A 11 3.30 16.89 -4.86
C PRO A 11 4.06 15.63 -5.25
N VAL A 12 5.26 15.41 -4.71
CA VAL A 12 5.98 14.15 -4.91
C VAL A 12 5.21 13.01 -4.24
N ILE A 13 4.76 13.22 -3.00
CA ILE A 13 3.96 12.25 -2.23
C ILE A 13 2.60 12.04 -2.88
N GLU A 14 1.92 13.12 -3.28
CA GLU A 14 0.63 13.06 -3.98
C GLU A 14 0.73 12.26 -5.29
N ALA A 15 1.78 12.52 -6.08
CA ALA A 15 2.00 11.83 -7.34
C ALA A 15 2.30 10.33 -7.13
N GLU A 16 3.08 10.00 -6.11
CA GLU A 16 3.44 8.62 -5.80
C GLU A 16 2.23 7.82 -5.29
N HIS A 17 1.42 8.37 -4.37
CA HIS A 17 0.16 7.76 -3.92
C HIS A 17 -0.85 7.62 -5.06
N THR A 18 -1.02 8.66 -5.89
CA THR A 18 -1.90 8.59 -7.06
C THR A 18 -1.48 7.46 -8.01
N ARG A 19 -0.17 7.30 -8.24
CA ARG A 19 0.37 6.21 -9.06
C ARG A 19 0.11 4.84 -8.42
N LEU A 20 0.28 4.74 -7.10
CA LEU A 20 0.07 3.52 -6.34
C LEU A 20 -1.39 3.05 -6.41
N TYR A 21 -2.34 3.94 -6.12
CA TYR A 21 -3.77 3.63 -6.21
C TYR A 21 -4.20 3.24 -7.63
N ARG A 22 -3.67 3.91 -8.66
CA ARG A 22 -3.93 3.50 -10.06
C ARG A 22 -3.43 2.10 -10.36
N MET A 23 -2.27 1.71 -9.81
CA MET A 23 -1.74 0.35 -9.98
C MET A 23 -2.60 -0.67 -9.24
N MET A 24 -2.93 -0.43 -7.97
CA MET A 24 -3.78 -1.32 -7.17
C MET A 24 -5.13 -1.56 -7.85
N ASN A 25 -5.79 -0.51 -8.32
CA ASN A 25 -7.06 -0.61 -9.04
C ASN A 25 -6.97 -1.46 -10.33
N ARG A 26 -5.80 -1.52 -10.97
CA ARG A 26 -5.56 -2.37 -12.15
C ARG A 26 -5.28 -3.82 -11.78
N LEU A 27 -4.58 -4.05 -10.67
CA LEU A 27 -4.17 -5.38 -10.22
C LEU A 27 -5.28 -6.12 -9.47
N GLU A 28 -6.17 -5.39 -8.78
CA GLU A 28 -7.28 -5.95 -8.00
C GLU A 28 -8.08 -7.04 -8.74
N PRO A 29 -8.65 -6.80 -9.94
CA PRO A 29 -9.44 -7.84 -10.61
C PRO A 29 -8.60 -9.07 -10.96
N VAL A 30 -7.31 -8.91 -11.23
CA VAL A 30 -6.40 -10.04 -11.50
C VAL A 30 -6.18 -10.87 -10.24
N ILE A 31 -5.92 -10.21 -9.11
CA ILE A 31 -5.67 -10.84 -7.80
C ILE A 31 -6.92 -11.58 -7.33
N ILE A 32 -8.08 -10.92 -7.43
CA ILE A 32 -9.34 -11.41 -6.88
C ILE A 32 -9.96 -12.51 -7.76
N GLU A 33 -10.11 -12.28 -9.07
CA GLU A 33 -10.81 -13.24 -9.93
C GLU A 33 -9.99 -14.50 -10.20
N GLY A 34 -8.67 -14.43 -10.08
CA GLY A 34 -7.83 -15.61 -9.97
C GLY A 34 -7.79 -16.54 -11.19
N ARG A 35 -8.20 -16.09 -12.38
CA ARG A 35 -8.34 -16.96 -13.57
C ARG A 35 -7.05 -17.63 -14.05
N SER A 36 -5.89 -17.16 -13.59
CA SER A 36 -4.58 -17.75 -13.88
C SER A 36 -3.65 -17.54 -12.70
N GLU A 37 -3.22 -18.63 -12.08
CA GLU A 37 -2.24 -18.66 -10.98
C GLU A 37 -0.99 -17.83 -11.28
N ALA A 38 -0.35 -18.06 -12.44
CA ALA A 38 0.83 -17.32 -12.83
C ALA A 38 0.56 -15.81 -13.01
N LYS A 39 -0.66 -15.40 -13.38
CA LYS A 39 -1.02 -13.97 -13.44
C LYS A 39 -1.26 -13.39 -12.06
N VAL A 40 -1.92 -14.13 -11.16
CA VAL A 40 -2.14 -13.73 -9.76
C VAL A 40 -0.80 -13.53 -9.06
N ALA A 41 0.08 -14.53 -9.11
CA ALA A 41 1.39 -14.48 -8.46
C ALA A 41 2.21 -13.28 -8.96
N ARG A 42 2.24 -13.04 -10.28
CA ARG A 42 2.91 -11.85 -10.84
C ARG A 42 2.27 -10.53 -10.39
N ALA A 43 0.93 -10.46 -10.34
CA ALA A 43 0.24 -9.25 -9.90
C ALA A 43 0.56 -8.93 -8.42
N ILE A 44 0.54 -9.94 -7.55
CA ILE A 44 0.88 -9.77 -6.14
C ILE A 44 2.35 -9.36 -5.99
N HIS A 45 3.26 -10.01 -6.70
CA HIS A 45 4.68 -9.67 -6.67
C HIS A 45 4.95 -8.23 -7.13
N MET A 46 4.35 -7.79 -8.24
CA MET A 46 4.46 -6.41 -8.71
C MET A 46 3.93 -5.40 -7.67
N LEU A 47 2.85 -5.75 -6.97
CA LEU A 47 2.32 -4.91 -5.90
C LEU A 47 3.30 -4.85 -4.71
N GLN A 48 3.86 -5.98 -4.29
CA GLN A 48 4.85 -6.04 -3.21
C GLN A 48 6.09 -5.18 -3.50
N GLU A 49 6.69 -5.33 -4.69
CA GLU A 49 7.87 -4.54 -5.07
C GLU A 49 7.56 -3.04 -5.04
N ARG A 50 6.44 -2.63 -5.65
CA ARG A 50 6.09 -1.22 -5.71
C ARG A 50 5.74 -0.62 -4.35
N MET A 51 5.10 -1.38 -3.46
CA MET A 51 4.84 -0.93 -2.08
C MET A 51 6.14 -0.81 -1.30
N ALA A 52 7.07 -1.76 -1.44
CA ALA A 52 8.36 -1.71 -0.77
C ALA A 52 9.18 -0.49 -1.23
N ASP A 53 9.22 -0.21 -2.53
CA ASP A 53 9.90 0.97 -3.08
C ASP A 53 9.28 2.28 -2.57
N HIS A 54 7.95 2.33 -2.49
CA HIS A 54 7.21 3.49 -2.00
C HIS A 54 7.51 3.77 -0.52
N PHE A 55 7.41 2.74 0.33
CA PHE A 55 7.71 2.84 1.75
C PHE A 55 9.17 3.19 2.03
N GLN A 56 10.11 2.64 1.25
CA GLN A 56 11.51 3.03 1.36
C GLN A 56 11.70 4.52 1.07
N MET A 57 11.06 5.05 0.03
CA MET A 57 11.12 6.46 -0.32
C MET A 57 10.57 7.36 0.80
N GLU A 58 9.45 6.98 1.42
CA GLU A 58 8.86 7.72 2.55
C GLU A 58 9.76 7.69 3.79
N GLU A 59 10.32 6.52 4.11
CA GLU A 59 11.27 6.35 5.22
C GLU A 59 12.56 7.15 5.06
N GLU A 60 13.01 7.35 3.81
CA GLU A 60 14.16 8.18 3.45
C GLU A 60 13.83 9.68 3.51
N LEU A 61 12.65 10.09 3.04
CA LEU A 61 12.22 11.49 3.05
C LEU A 61 12.02 12.01 4.47
N PHE A 62 11.52 11.18 5.39
CA PHE A 62 11.18 11.61 6.76
C PHE A 62 12.21 11.20 7.82
N ILE A 63 13.50 11.27 7.47
CA ILE A 63 14.59 11.11 8.45
C ILE A 63 14.52 12.17 9.58
N THR A 64 13.97 13.35 9.29
CA THR A 64 13.89 14.49 10.22
C THR A 64 12.62 14.53 11.08
N ALA A 65 11.70 13.59 10.90
CA ALA A 65 10.50 13.47 11.74
C ALA A 65 10.89 13.22 13.21
N ASP A 66 9.97 13.49 14.13
CA ASP A 66 10.15 13.00 15.48
C ASP A 66 10.20 11.46 15.50
N TRP A 67 10.99 10.92 16.43
CA TRP A 67 11.25 9.49 16.50
C TRP A 67 9.98 8.65 16.63
N ALA A 68 8.98 9.12 17.39
CA ALA A 68 7.78 8.33 17.66
C ALA A 68 6.94 8.16 16.38
N SER A 69 6.71 9.25 15.65
CA SER A 69 5.97 9.21 14.38
C SER A 69 6.67 8.33 13.34
N ARG A 70 8.00 8.44 13.25
CA ARG A 70 8.80 7.58 12.35
C ARG A 70 8.68 6.08 12.70
N GLN A 71 8.68 5.73 13.98
CA GLN A 71 8.52 4.33 14.39
C GLN A 71 7.12 3.79 14.08
N VAL A 72 6.08 4.62 14.18
CA VAL A 72 4.72 4.23 13.78
C VAL A 72 4.68 3.93 12.28
N MET A 73 5.20 4.84 11.45
CA MET A 73 5.26 4.67 10.00
C MET A 73 5.99 3.37 9.59
N ILE A 74 7.21 3.15 10.09
CA ILE A 74 8.01 1.95 9.79
C ILE A 74 7.27 0.67 10.22
N ARG A 75 6.58 0.69 11.36
CA ARG A 75 5.80 -0.48 11.82
C ARG A 75 4.64 -0.74 10.86
N ASP A 76 3.87 0.28 10.53
CA ASP A 76 2.71 0.16 9.64
C ASP A 76 3.14 -0.34 8.24
N HIS A 77 4.26 0.15 7.70
CA HIS A 77 4.86 -0.36 6.45
C HIS A 77 5.14 -1.87 6.51
N ARG A 78 5.76 -2.33 7.60
CA ARG A 78 6.07 -3.76 7.79
C ARG A 78 4.81 -4.61 7.90
N ASP A 79 3.79 -4.12 8.59
CA ASP A 79 2.52 -4.81 8.73
C ASP A 79 1.82 -4.92 7.37
N LEU A 80 1.79 -3.84 6.59
CA LEU A 80 1.23 -3.82 5.23
C LEU A 80 1.97 -4.76 4.27
N LEU A 81 3.31 -4.78 4.29
CA LEU A 81 4.11 -5.72 3.49
C LEU A 81 3.86 -7.18 3.92
N SER A 82 3.66 -7.42 5.22
CA SER A 82 3.34 -8.76 5.73
C SER A 82 1.96 -9.24 5.25
N MET A 83 0.97 -8.34 5.15
CA MET A 83 -0.34 -8.68 4.57
C MET A 83 -0.21 -9.09 3.09
N LEU A 84 0.65 -8.43 2.32
CA LEU A 84 0.91 -8.80 0.93
C LEU A 84 1.68 -10.11 0.79
N ALA A 85 2.61 -10.40 1.71
CA ALA A 85 3.26 -11.71 1.78
C ALA A 85 2.23 -12.82 2.06
N ALA A 86 1.36 -12.61 3.05
CA ALA A 86 0.28 -13.55 3.34
C ALA A 86 -0.69 -13.72 2.15
N LEU A 87 -0.95 -12.66 1.38
CA LEU A 87 -1.76 -12.73 0.16
C LEU A 87 -1.12 -13.61 -0.92
N ALA A 88 0.21 -13.60 -1.04
CA ALA A 88 0.96 -14.44 -1.98
C ALA A 88 0.88 -15.93 -1.61
N ASP A 89 0.73 -16.25 -0.33
CA ASP A 89 0.63 -17.62 0.17
C ASP A 89 -0.78 -18.24 0.03
N ILE A 90 -1.79 -17.44 -0.33
CA ILE A 90 -3.16 -17.94 -0.50
C ILE A 90 -3.26 -18.82 -1.77
N PRO A 91 -3.77 -20.06 -1.66
CA PRO A 91 -3.88 -20.96 -2.80
C PRO A 91 -4.67 -20.36 -3.98
N PRO A 92 -4.26 -20.60 -5.25
CA PRO A 92 -4.87 -19.98 -6.44
C PRO A 92 -6.38 -20.19 -6.58
N HIS A 93 -6.91 -21.29 -6.04
CA HIS A 93 -8.34 -21.61 -6.07
C HIS A 93 -9.16 -20.88 -5.00
N ASP A 94 -8.51 -20.31 -3.97
CA ASP A 94 -9.19 -19.60 -2.89
C ASP A 94 -9.29 -18.10 -3.18
N GLY A 95 -10.15 -17.77 -4.15
CA GLY A 95 -10.43 -16.37 -4.51
C GLY A 95 -11.16 -15.58 -3.42
N GLU A 96 -11.90 -16.25 -2.53
CA GLU A 96 -12.59 -15.59 -1.43
C GLU A 96 -11.61 -15.12 -0.36
N ALA A 97 -10.66 -15.97 0.05
CA ALA A 97 -9.62 -15.58 1.00
C ALA A 97 -8.75 -14.44 0.44
N ARG A 98 -8.38 -14.49 -0.85
CA ARG A 98 -7.65 -13.39 -1.50
C ARG A 98 -8.45 -12.10 -1.49
N ARG A 99 -9.74 -12.14 -1.84
CA ARG A 99 -10.61 -10.96 -1.80
C ARG A 99 -10.64 -10.35 -0.41
N ARG A 100 -10.88 -11.18 0.62
CA ARG A 100 -10.96 -10.73 2.01
C ARG A 100 -9.68 -10.04 2.45
N LEU A 101 -8.54 -10.71 2.30
CA LEU A 101 -7.25 -10.16 2.73
C LEU A 101 -6.84 -8.94 1.91
N PHE A 102 -7.15 -8.90 0.60
CA PHE A 102 -6.88 -7.72 -0.22
C PHE A 102 -7.73 -6.52 0.20
N THR A 103 -9.01 -6.73 0.54
CA THR A 103 -9.85 -5.68 1.12
C THR A 103 -9.29 -5.19 2.45
N ASP A 104 -8.92 -6.10 3.36
CA ASP A 104 -8.34 -5.74 4.66
C ASP A 104 -7.05 -4.93 4.49
N PHE A 105 -6.22 -5.29 3.49
CA PHE A 105 -5.02 -4.55 3.13
C PHE A 105 -5.34 -3.13 2.65
N LEU A 106 -6.33 -2.96 1.75
CA LEU A 106 -6.72 -1.64 1.27
C LEU A 106 -7.26 -0.75 2.41
N GLU A 107 -8.01 -1.33 3.35
CA GLU A 107 -8.50 -0.60 4.52
C GLU A 107 -7.36 -0.20 5.48
N ALA A 108 -6.37 -1.07 5.66
CA ALA A 108 -5.18 -0.77 6.45
C ALA A 108 -4.34 0.33 5.81
N LEU A 109 -4.12 0.26 4.49
CA LEU A 109 -3.39 1.28 3.73
C LEU A 109 -4.11 2.63 3.80
N THR A 110 -5.42 2.67 3.49
CA THR A 110 -6.21 3.92 3.58
C THR A 110 -6.13 4.54 4.98
N ARG A 111 -6.08 3.72 6.03
CA ARG A 111 -5.94 4.22 7.41
C ARG A 111 -4.53 4.75 7.70
N HIS A 112 -3.49 4.12 7.15
CA HIS A 112 -2.12 4.59 7.23
C HIS A 112 -1.98 5.95 6.53
N ASP A 113 -2.41 6.03 5.27
CA ASP A 113 -2.40 7.27 4.47
C ASP A 113 -3.06 8.44 5.21
N ASN A 114 -4.22 8.21 5.83
CA ASN A 114 -4.99 9.27 6.50
C ASN A 114 -4.42 9.68 7.87
N ASN A 115 -3.86 8.74 8.63
CA ASN A 115 -3.48 8.97 10.02
C ASN A 115 -1.98 9.19 10.21
N VAL A 116 -1.17 8.78 9.24
CA VAL A 116 0.29 8.80 9.30
C VAL A 116 0.83 9.66 8.17
N ASP A 117 0.60 9.29 6.91
CA ASP A 117 1.25 9.98 5.79
C ASP A 117 0.73 11.38 5.58
N ALA A 118 -0.58 11.58 5.47
CA ALA A 118 -1.13 12.91 5.23
C ALA A 118 -0.72 13.93 6.32
N PRO A 119 -0.77 13.61 7.63
CA PRO A 119 -0.22 14.49 8.66
C PRO A 119 1.29 14.74 8.55
N LEU A 120 2.08 13.71 8.24
CA LEU A 120 3.53 13.83 8.12
C LEU A 120 3.93 14.67 6.92
N PHE A 121 3.35 14.41 5.75
CA PHE A 121 3.70 15.04 4.48
C PHE A 121 2.90 16.31 4.16
N SER A 122 1.98 16.73 5.04
CA SER A 122 1.26 17.99 4.89
C SER A 122 2.21 19.18 4.86
N ARG A 123 1.90 20.15 4.01
CA ARG A 123 2.63 21.42 3.89
C ARG A 123 2.13 22.50 4.83
N LYS A 124 1.11 22.22 5.66
CA LYS A 124 0.46 23.20 6.54
C LYS A 124 1.17 23.43 7.88
N HIS A 125 2.42 22.98 8.03
CA HIS A 125 3.21 23.15 9.26
C HIS A 125 3.87 24.53 9.37
#